data_AF-I0KVI2-F1
#
_entry.id   AF-I0KVI2-F1
#
_cell.length_a   1.000
_cell.length_b   1.000
_cell.length_c   1.000
_cell.angle_alpha   90.00
_cell.angle_beta   90.00
_cell.angle_gamma   90.00
#
_symmetry.space_group_name_H-M   'P 1'
#
loop_
_entity.id
_entity.type
_entity.pdbx_description
1 polymer ?
#
loop_
_entity_poly.entity_id
_entity_poly.type
_entity_poly.pdbx_seq_one_letter_code
_entity_poly.pdbx_strand_id
1 'polypeptide(L)'
;MQTDPHPDVSHYTYRVTWSVQDREFVATCAEFPSLSWLAPSQIEALQGLQDLLREVIADMEEQGEEVPQPFAERSYSGKFNLRVGESLHRELAIHAAEDGMSLNQYVLRKLSAA
;
A
#
# COMPACT_ATOMS: atom_id res chain seq x y z
N MET A 1 9.10 -12.19 27.51
CA MET A 1 8.02 -12.56 26.58
C MET A 1 7.61 -11.28 25.88
N GLN A 2 8.11 -11.07 24.66
CA GLN A 2 7.65 -9.97 23.82
C GLN A 2 6.24 -10.35 23.36
N THR A 3 5.24 -9.60 23.77
CA THR A 3 3.94 -9.58 23.13
C THR A 3 4.16 -8.92 21.78
N ASP A 4 4.39 -9.71 20.73
CA ASP A 4 4.29 -9.19 19.38
C ASP A 4 2.86 -8.64 19.21
N PRO A 5 2.70 -7.35 18.87
CA PRO A 5 1.39 -6.78 18.62
C PRO A 5 0.83 -7.50 17.40
N HIS A 6 -0.15 -8.36 17.62
CA HIS A 6 -0.83 -9.02 16.51
C HIS A 6 -1.52 -7.91 15.72
N PRO A 7 -1.21 -7.77 14.43
CA PRO A 7 -1.77 -6.69 13.64
C PRO A 7 -3.29 -6.84 13.57
N ASP A 8 -4.01 -5.79 13.94
CA ASP A 8 -5.46 -5.80 13.85
C ASP A 8 -5.87 -5.85 12.38
N VAL A 9 -6.63 -6.89 12.01
CA VAL A 9 -7.20 -7.10 10.67
C VAL A 9 -7.93 -5.82 10.19
N SER A 10 -8.53 -5.04 11.07
CA SER A 10 -9.24 -3.81 10.73
C SER A 10 -8.31 -2.64 10.30
N HIS A 11 -7.02 -2.69 10.62
CA HIS A 11 -6.05 -1.64 10.28
C HIS A 11 -5.42 -1.81 8.89
N TYR A 12 -5.67 -2.93 8.23
CA TYR A 12 -5.22 -3.16 6.85
C TYR A 12 -5.96 -2.28 5.85
N THR A 13 -5.33 -2.06 4.69
CA THR A 13 -5.87 -1.16 3.67
C THR A 13 -6.77 -1.91 2.70
N TYR A 14 -8.08 -1.78 2.89
CA TYR A 14 -9.09 -2.39 2.03
C TYR A 14 -9.52 -1.48 0.88
N ARG A 15 -9.79 -2.11 -0.26
CA ARG A 15 -10.42 -1.44 -1.41
C ARG A 15 -11.56 -2.31 -1.92
N VAL A 16 -12.73 -1.71 -2.13
CA VAL A 16 -13.88 -2.37 -2.74
C VAL A 16 -14.23 -1.66 -4.05
N THR A 17 -14.34 -2.43 -5.13
CA THR A 17 -14.64 -1.90 -6.47
C THR A 17 -15.64 -2.80 -7.18
N TRP A 18 -16.41 -2.24 -8.12
CA TRP A 18 -17.29 -3.03 -8.97
C TRP A 18 -16.50 -3.74 -10.09
N SER A 19 -16.61 -5.06 -10.18
CA SER A 19 -16.08 -5.84 -11.29
C SER A 19 -17.16 -5.98 -12.37
N VAL A 20 -16.94 -5.37 -13.53
CA VAL A 20 -17.84 -5.52 -14.68
C VAL A 20 -17.83 -6.96 -15.22
N GLN A 21 -16.69 -7.64 -15.12
CA GLN A 21 -16.51 -9.01 -15.60
C GLN A 21 -17.30 -10.01 -14.74
N ASP A 22 -17.20 -9.89 -13.42
CA ASP A 22 -17.84 -10.81 -12.48
C ASP A 22 -19.26 -10.38 -12.11
N ARG A 23 -19.64 -9.14 -12.44
CA ARG A 23 -20.93 -8.50 -12.09
C ARG A 23 -21.18 -8.48 -10.57
N GLU A 24 -20.10 -8.37 -9.82
CA GLU A 24 -20.06 -8.38 -8.37
C GLU A 24 -19.06 -7.33 -7.87
N PHE A 25 -19.10 -7.03 -6.57
CA PHE A 25 -18.09 -6.21 -5.93
C PHE A 25 -16.89 -7.08 -5.56
N VAL A 26 -15.69 -6.62 -5.95
CA VAL A 26 -14.41 -7.20 -5.54
C VAL A 26 -13.81 -6.37 -4.42
N ALA A 27 -13.53 -7.01 -3.29
CA ALA A 27 -12.70 -6.47 -2.23
C ALA A 27 -11.26 -6.97 -2.39
N THR A 28 -10.28 -6.10 -2.19
CA THR A 28 -8.85 -6.43 -2.16
C THR A 28 -8.15 -5.77 -0.97
N CYS A 29 -7.04 -6.35 -0.54
CA CYS A 29 -6.18 -5.81 0.51
C CYS A 29 -4.83 -5.39 -0.09
N ALA A 30 -4.38 -4.16 0.15
CA ALA A 30 -3.16 -3.64 -0.48
C ALA A 30 -1.88 -4.34 0.04
N GLU A 31 -1.89 -4.76 1.30
CA GLU A 31 -0.81 -5.53 1.93
C GLU A 31 -0.78 -6.99 1.47
N PHE A 32 -1.91 -7.53 0.98
CA PHE A 32 -2.05 -8.88 0.46
C PHE A 32 -2.61 -8.86 -0.98
N PRO A 33 -1.79 -8.52 -1.99
CA PRO A 33 -2.27 -8.33 -3.36
C PRO A 33 -2.88 -9.57 -4.02
N SER A 34 -2.59 -10.76 -3.49
CA SER A 34 -3.14 -12.04 -3.96
C SER A 34 -4.52 -12.35 -3.38
N LEU A 35 -4.94 -11.66 -2.32
CA LEU A 35 -6.23 -11.90 -1.68
C LEU A 35 -7.29 -10.98 -2.26
N SER A 36 -8.40 -11.61 -2.66
CA SER A 36 -9.58 -10.92 -3.13
C SER A 36 -10.84 -11.69 -2.76
N TRP A 37 -11.92 -10.96 -2.51
CA TRP A 37 -13.23 -11.57 -2.27
C TRP A 37 -14.29 -10.93 -3.17
N LEU A 38 -15.14 -11.75 -3.77
CA LEU A 38 -16.26 -11.31 -4.61
C LEU A 38 -17.57 -11.49 -3.86
N ALA A 39 -18.44 -10.47 -3.91
CA ALA A 39 -19.79 -10.59 -3.38
C ALA A 39 -20.79 -9.65 -4.08
N PRO A 40 -22.11 -9.94 -4.01
CA PRO A 40 -23.14 -9.10 -4.62
C PRO A 40 -23.25 -7.69 -4.04
N SER A 41 -22.77 -7.47 -2.80
CA SER A 41 -22.76 -6.16 -2.16
C SER A 41 -21.37 -5.73 -1.68
N GLN A 42 -21.16 -4.42 -1.57
CA GLN A 42 -19.90 -3.85 -1.08
C GLN A 42 -19.55 -4.31 0.34
N ILE A 43 -20.56 -4.41 1.21
CA ILE A 43 -20.37 -4.77 2.61
C ILE A 43 -20.00 -6.24 2.74
N GLU A 44 -20.70 -7.13 2.02
CA GLU A 44 -20.39 -8.56 2.01
C GLU A 44 -19.00 -8.83 1.42
N ALA A 45 -18.60 -8.09 0.38
CA ALA A 45 -17.27 -8.22 -0.21
C ALA A 45 -16.19 -7.88 0.82
N LEU A 46 -16.37 -6.80 1.56
CA LEU A 46 -15.44 -6.39 2.62
C LEU A 46 -15.41 -7.39 3.78
N GLN A 47 -16.57 -7.83 4.27
CA GLN A 47 -16.67 -8.77 5.38
C GLN A 47 -16.02 -10.12 5.02
N GLY A 48 -16.34 -10.67 3.85
CA GLY A 48 -15.74 -11.92 3.39
C GLY A 48 -14.23 -11.82 3.23
N LEU A 49 -13.72 -10.68 2.78
CA LEU A 49 -12.26 -10.46 2.73
C LEU A 49 -11.64 -10.35 4.14
N GLN A 50 -12.31 -9.70 5.10
CA GLN A 50 -11.81 -9.60 6.48
C GLN A 50 -11.75 -10.98 7.16
N ASP A 51 -12.76 -11.82 6.94
CA ASP A 51 -12.80 -13.18 7.48
C ASP A 51 -11.70 -14.04 6.84
N LEU A 52 -11.55 -13.99 5.52
CA LEU A 52 -10.45 -14.65 4.81
C LEU A 52 -9.08 -14.17 5.31
N LEU A 53 -8.91 -12.86 5.54
CA LEU A 53 -7.64 -12.32 6.01
C LEU A 53 -7.29 -12.83 7.42
N ARG A 54 -8.29 -13.00 8.29
CA ARG A 54 -8.10 -13.57 9.62
C ARG A 54 -7.62 -15.02 9.56
N GLU A 55 -8.20 -15.82 8.66
CA GLU A 55 -7.77 -17.21 8.43
C GLU A 55 -6.35 -17.26 7.90
N VAL A 56 -6.03 -16.46 6.88
CA VAL A 56 -4.67 -16.44 6.29
C VAL A 56 -3.62 -15.98 7.30
N ILE A 57 -3.90 -14.95 8.10
CA ILE A 57 -2.97 -14.49 9.14
C ILE A 57 -2.73 -15.59 10.18
N ALA A 58 -3.79 -16.27 10.64
CA ALA A 58 -3.66 -17.39 11.58
C ALA A 58 -2.81 -18.53 10.99
N ASP A 59 -3.04 -18.90 9.73
CA ASP A 59 -2.26 -19.93 9.04
C ASP A 59 -0.77 -19.53 8.90
N MET A 60 -0.49 -18.27 8.55
CA MET A 60 0.88 -17.75 8.46
C MET A 60 1.58 -17.78 9.82
N GLU A 61 0.88 -17.41 10.89
CA GLU A 61 1.39 -17.46 12.26
C GLU A 61 1.71 -18.91 12.69
N GLU A 62 0.83 -19.86 12.38
CA GLU A 62 1.06 -21.29 12.66
C GLU A 62 2.27 -21.86 11.91
N GLN A 63 2.50 -21.38 10.69
CA GLN A 63 3.64 -21.78 9.84
C GLN A 63 4.93 -21.02 10.18
N GLY A 64 4.87 -20.00 11.04
CA GLY A 64 6.00 -19.13 11.38
C GLY A 64 6.44 -18.24 10.21
N GLU A 65 5.52 -17.92 9.29
CA GLU A 65 5.75 -16.99 8.20
C GLU A 65 5.66 -15.53 8.66
N GLU A 66 6.31 -14.63 7.92
CA GLU A 66 6.29 -13.20 8.25
C GLU A 66 4.98 -12.56 7.81
N VAL A 67 4.14 -12.18 8.76
CA VAL A 67 2.89 -11.47 8.49
C VAL A 67 3.18 -10.00 8.13
N PRO A 68 2.74 -9.51 6.96
CA PRO A 68 2.88 -8.11 6.58
C PRO A 68 2.22 -7.18 7.60
N GLN A 69 2.95 -6.18 8.11
CA GLN A 69 2.38 -5.17 8.98
C GLN A 69 1.41 -4.24 8.22
N PRO A 70 0.28 -3.81 8.82
CA PRO A 70 -0.62 -2.83 8.22
C PRO A 70 0.10 -1.55 7.84
N PHE A 71 -0.18 -0.98 6.66
CA PHE A 71 0.48 0.26 6.22
C PHE A 71 0.29 1.43 7.22
N ALA A 72 -0.82 1.44 7.95
CA ALA A 72 -1.14 2.45 8.97
C ALA A 72 -0.22 2.41 10.20
N GLU A 73 0.35 1.24 10.52
CA GLU A 73 1.21 1.05 11.69
C GLU A 73 2.71 1.12 11.36
N ARG A 74 3.04 1.12 10.05
CA ARG A 74 4.42 1.23 9.60
C ARG A 74 4.98 2.62 9.88
N SER A 75 6.24 2.65 10.32
CA SER A 75 7.01 3.89 10.44
C SER A 75 7.73 4.22 9.13
N TYR A 76 7.49 5.41 8.58
CA TYR A 76 8.14 5.89 7.36
C TYR A 76 9.16 6.96 7.68
N SER A 77 10.42 6.74 7.30
CA SER A 77 11.52 7.67 7.59
C SER A 77 11.47 8.98 6.76
N GLY A 78 10.62 9.03 5.73
CA GLY A 78 10.58 10.11 4.75
C GLY A 78 11.81 10.20 3.83
N LYS A 79 12.84 9.35 4.04
CA LYS A 79 14.02 9.28 3.18
C LYS A 79 13.71 8.46 1.94
N PHE A 80 13.79 9.08 0.77
CA PHE A 80 13.56 8.45 -0.52
C PHE A 80 14.79 8.63 -1.42
N ASN A 81 15.70 7.66 -1.38
CA ASN A 81 16.91 7.67 -2.21
C ASN A 81 16.62 6.98 -3.54
N LEU A 82 16.48 7.77 -4.61
CA LEU A 82 16.21 7.26 -5.95
C LEU A 82 17.48 7.34 -6.82
N ARG A 83 17.78 6.26 -7.54
CA ARG A 83 18.75 6.28 -8.63
C ARG A 83 18.04 6.65 -9.92
N VAL A 84 18.44 7.75 -10.53
CA VAL A 84 17.94 8.21 -11.83
C VAL A 84 19.05 8.19 -12.88
N GLY A 85 18.67 8.07 -14.15
CA GLY A 85 19.62 8.18 -15.26
C GLY A 85 20.19 9.59 -15.39
N GLU A 86 21.38 9.72 -15.97
CA GLU A 86 22.09 10.99 -16.12
C GLU A 86 21.28 12.06 -16.85
N SER A 87 20.59 11.67 -17.93
CA SER A 87 19.75 12.58 -18.71
C SER A 87 18.62 13.19 -17.88
N LEU A 88 17.91 12.36 -17.10
CA LEU A 88 16.81 12.82 -16.23
C LEU A 88 17.35 13.69 -15.08
N HIS A 89 18.49 13.31 -14.49
CA HIS A 89 19.12 14.12 -13.46
C HIS A 89 19.47 15.52 -13.98
N ARG A 90 20.04 15.61 -15.19
CA ARG A 90 20.38 16.90 -15.83
C ARG A 90 19.13 17.75 -16.05
N GLU A 91 18.06 17.16 -16.57
CA GLU A 91 16.80 17.86 -16.82
C GLU A 91 16.21 18.43 -15.52
N LEU A 92 16.11 17.61 -14.48
CA LEU A 92 15.60 18.06 -13.18
C LEU A 92 16.47 19.15 -12.54
N ALA A 93 17.80 19.06 -12.69
CA ALA A 93 18.73 20.06 -12.17
C ALA A 93 18.59 21.42 -12.88
N ILE A 94 18.40 21.41 -14.20
CA ILE A 94 18.16 22.64 -14.98
C ILE A 94 16.86 23.30 -14.51
N HIS A 95 15.77 22.55 -14.45
CA HIS A 95 14.48 23.11 -14.02
C HIS A 95 14.47 23.58 -12.57
N ALA A 96 15.17 22.88 -11.68
CA ALA A 96 15.32 23.34 -10.30
C ALA A 96 16.06 24.70 -10.25
N ALA A 97 17.11 24.87 -11.05
CA ALA A 97 17.86 26.13 -11.11
C ALA A 97 17.04 27.27 -11.73
N GLU A 98 16.26 27.00 -12.78
CA GLU A 98 15.34 27.97 -13.41
C GLU A 98 14.31 28.51 -12.41
N ASP A 99 13.81 27.64 -11.54
CA ASP A 99 12.84 28.00 -10.50
C ASP A 99 13.48 28.54 -9.21
N GLY A 100 14.82 28.62 -9.15
CA GLY A 100 15.54 29.08 -7.96
C GLY A 100 15.41 28.15 -6.74
N MET A 101 15.18 26.85 -6.98
CA MET A 101 14.97 25.84 -5.94
C MET A 101 16.12 24.83 -5.91
N SER A 102 16.31 24.16 -4.78
CA SER A 102 17.15 22.95 -4.76
C SER A 102 16.50 21.81 -5.54
N LEU A 103 17.30 20.88 -6.06
CA LEU A 103 16.82 19.69 -6.75
C LEU A 103 15.80 18.90 -5.91
N ASN A 104 16.07 18.70 -4.62
CA ASN A 104 15.16 18.01 -3.71
C ASN A 104 13.81 18.73 -3.56
N GLN A 105 13.82 20.06 -3.44
CA GLN A 105 12.59 20.85 -3.36
C GLN A 105 11.80 20.80 -4.66
N TYR A 106 12.48 20.86 -5.81
CA TYR A 106 11.84 20.76 -7.11
C TYR A 106 11.15 19.41 -7.29
N VAL A 107 11.85 18.32 -6.96
CA VAL A 107 11.30 16.95 -7.01
C VAL A 107 10.13 16.80 -6.04
N LEU A 108 10.27 17.28 -4.80
CA LEU A 108 9.19 17.23 -3.82
C LEU A 108 7.93 17.96 -4.33
N ARG A 109 8.09 19.16 -4.90
CA ARG A 109 6.98 19.93 -5.49
C ARG A 109 6.29 19.17 -6.62
N LYS A 110 7.04 18.46 -7.47
CA LYS A 110 6.48 17.63 -8.55
C LYS A 110 5.72 16.41 -8.00
N LEU A 111 6.23 15.77 -6.96
CA LEU A 111 5.57 14.62 -6.31
C LEU A 111 4.30 15.01 -5.56
N SER A 112 4.26 16.19 -4.93
CA SER A 112 3.06 16.69 -4.25
C SER A 112 1.93 17.12 -5.19
N ALA A 113 2.24 17.35 -6.47
CA ALA A 113 1.28 17.78 -7.48
C ALA A 113 0.72 16.62 -8.32
N ALA A 114 1.23 15.40 -8.12
CA ALA A 114 0.77 14.17 -8.75
C ALA A 114 -0.28 13.48 -7.88
#